data_AF-A0A6D2GB76-F1
#
_entry.id   AF-A0A6D2GB76-F1
#
_cell.length_a   1.000
_cell.length_b   1.000
_cell.length_c   1.000
_cell.angle_alpha   90.00
_cell.angle_beta   90.00
_cell.angle_gamma   90.00
#
_symmetry.space_group_name_H-M   'P 1'
#
loop_
_entity.id
_entity.type
_entity.pdbx_description
1 polymer ?
#
loop_
_entity_poly.entity_id
_entity_poly.type
_entity_poly.pdbx_seq_one_letter_code
_entity_poly.pdbx_strand_id
1 'polypeptide(L)'
;MKFTEDQVTFLKKLSLKNYIDELIDHIKYVFPSLPFSCGANDLYSYIEMNIVRAKNAGYTQRGAVRLYIDMMIIFGVGFERDPLFKNIVTRNINENLSQIEKTMNLYSFLNRYINDVYGEGGVFLWKV
;
A
#
# COMPACT_ATOMS: atom_id res chain seq x y z
N MET A 1 8.09 -6.52 -35.49
CA MET A 1 8.95 -5.62 -34.68
C MET A 1 9.57 -6.45 -33.56
N LYS A 2 10.90 -6.51 -33.44
CA LYS A 2 11.60 -7.20 -32.33
C LYS A 2 12.24 -6.13 -31.45
N PHE A 3 11.95 -6.16 -30.15
CA PHE A 3 12.61 -5.27 -29.18
C PHE A 3 13.98 -5.83 -28.80
N THR A 4 14.98 -4.96 -28.63
CA THR A 4 16.27 -5.33 -28.06
C THR A 4 16.18 -5.46 -26.54
N GLU A 5 17.13 -6.17 -25.92
CA GLU A 5 17.20 -6.28 -24.46
C GLU A 5 17.36 -4.91 -23.79
N ASP A 6 18.12 -4.01 -24.42
CA ASP A 6 18.28 -2.62 -23.95
C ASP A 6 16.96 -1.86 -23.96
N GLN A 7 16.16 -2.01 -25.02
CA GLN A 7 14.83 -1.39 -25.11
C GLN A 7 13.88 -1.92 -24.03
N VAL A 8 13.87 -3.24 -23.80
CA VAL A 8 13.06 -3.85 -22.74
C VAL A 8 13.50 -3.36 -21.36
N THR A 9 14.81 -3.26 -21.13
CA THR A 9 15.37 -2.79 -19.85
C THR A 9 15.05 -1.32 -19.60
N PHE A 10 15.16 -0.48 -20.63
CA PHE A 10 14.77 0.93 -20.57
C PHE A 10 13.28 1.09 -20.24
N LEU A 11 12.40 0.34 -20.93
CA LEU A 11 10.96 0.37 -20.68
C LEU A 11 10.60 -0.08 -19.26
N LYS A 12 11.28 -1.08 -18.70
CA LYS A 12 11.09 -1.52 -17.31
C LYS A 12 11.44 -0.40 -16.32
N LYS A 13 12.60 0.25 -16.51
CA LYS A 13 13.03 1.38 -15.65
C LYS A 13 12.04 2.54 -15.73
N LEU A 14 11.60 2.91 -16.95
CA LEU A 14 10.63 3.98 -17.15
C LEU A 14 9.27 3.65 -16.54
N SER A 15 8.78 2.42 -16.71
CA SER A 15 7.51 1.97 -16.13
C SER A 15 7.53 1.99 -14.61
N LEU A 16 8.63 1.56 -13.99
CA LEU A 16 8.80 1.62 -12.53
C LEU A 16 8.84 3.06 -12.04
N LYS A 17 9.61 3.93 -12.70
CA LYS A 17 9.69 5.35 -12.34
C LYS A 17 8.32 6.02 -12.39
N ASN A 18 7.61 5.89 -13.50
CA ASN A 18 6.27 6.46 -13.65
C ASN A 18 5.30 5.95 -12.57
N TYR A 19 5.40 4.67 -12.21
CA TYR A 19 4.57 4.11 -11.16
C TYR A 19 4.90 4.66 -9.77
N ILE A 20 6.18 4.87 -9.47
CA ILE A 20 6.59 5.53 -8.21
C ILE A 20 6.07 6.97 -8.17
N ASP A 21 6.18 7.71 -9.28
CA ASP A 21 5.65 9.06 -9.39
C ASP A 21 4.11 9.08 -9.14
N GLU A 22 3.36 8.17 -9.77
CA GLU A 22 1.92 7.97 -9.53
C GLU A 22 1.59 7.70 -8.04
N LEU A 23 2.40 6.88 -7.36
CA LEU A 23 2.21 6.56 -5.94
C LEU A 23 2.52 7.77 -5.05
N ILE A 24 3.57 8.53 -5.34
CA ILE A 24 3.92 9.73 -4.60
C ILE A 24 2.79 10.76 -4.69
N ASP A 25 2.24 10.98 -5.88
CA ASP A 25 1.12 11.91 -6.07
C ASP A 25 -0.14 11.45 -5.33
N HIS A 26 -0.44 10.15 -5.37
CA HIS A 26 -1.53 9.57 -4.57
C HIS A 26 -1.33 9.80 -3.07
N ILE A 27 -0.13 9.54 -2.55
CA ILE A 27 0.17 9.68 -1.12
C ILE A 27 0.06 11.15 -0.68
N LYS A 28 0.53 12.10 -1.49
CA LYS A 28 0.35 13.54 -1.23
C LYS A 28 -1.12 13.94 -1.24
N TYR A 29 -1.93 13.34 -2.11
CA TYR A 29 -3.37 13.60 -2.18
C TYR A 29 -4.14 13.02 -0.99
N VAL A 30 -3.85 11.78 -0.60
CA VAL A 30 -4.60 11.07 0.47
C VAL A 30 -4.10 11.40 1.87
N PHE A 31 -2.80 11.65 2.02
CA PHE A 31 -2.17 11.95 3.30
C PHE A 31 -1.49 13.35 3.27
N PRO A 32 -2.25 14.44 3.02
CA PRO A 32 -1.67 15.77 2.80
C PRO A 32 -0.98 16.34 4.05
N SER A 33 -1.38 15.89 5.24
CA SER A 33 -0.80 16.30 6.52
C SER A 33 0.38 15.43 6.96
N LEU A 34 0.74 14.38 6.22
CA LEU A 34 1.87 13.54 6.57
C LEU A 34 3.14 14.38 6.46
N PRO A 35 3.88 14.62 7.56
CA PRO A 35 5.11 15.37 7.48
C PRO A 35 6.12 14.50 6.74
N PHE A 36 6.31 14.76 5.44
CA PHE A 36 7.44 14.26 4.68
C PHE A 36 8.69 14.95 5.21
N SER A 37 9.09 14.53 6.40
CA SER A 37 10.30 14.98 7.11
C SER A 37 11.57 14.53 6.37
N CYS A 38 11.37 13.59 5.44
CA CYS A 38 12.34 13.04 4.50
C CYS A 38 12.34 13.90 3.22
N GLY A 39 13.53 14.21 2.68
CA GLY A 39 13.63 14.93 1.41
C GLY A 39 12.96 14.17 0.26
N ALA A 40 12.74 14.83 -0.89
CA ALA A 40 12.06 14.21 -2.03
C ALA A 40 12.71 12.89 -2.50
N ASN A 41 14.05 12.79 -2.42
CA ASN A 41 14.80 11.57 -2.74
C ASN A 41 14.55 10.44 -1.73
N ASP A 42 14.35 10.78 -0.46
CA ASP A 42 14.11 9.80 0.60
C ASP A 42 12.70 9.21 0.49
N LEU A 43 11.71 10.00 0.08
CA LEU A 43 10.36 9.50 -0.22
C LEU A 43 10.39 8.52 -1.41
N TYR A 44 11.14 8.84 -2.46
CA TYR A 44 11.27 7.96 -3.62
C TYR A 44 11.84 6.58 -3.23
N SER A 45 12.97 6.56 -2.51
CA SER A 45 13.57 5.32 -2.02
C SER A 45 12.68 4.58 -1.02
N TYR A 46 11.92 5.30 -0.20
CA TYR A 46 10.93 4.70 0.70
C TYR A 46 9.83 3.98 -0.10
N ILE A 47 9.27 4.60 -1.14
CA ILE A 47 8.25 3.96 -1.98
C ILE A 47 8.82 2.74 -2.71
N GLU A 48 10.03 2.84 -3.27
CA GLU A 48 10.68 1.71 -3.93
C GLU A 48 10.84 0.51 -2.97
N MET A 49 11.32 0.74 -1.74
CA MET A 49 11.43 -0.29 -0.71
C MET A 49 10.06 -0.92 -0.40
N ASN A 50 9.00 -0.12 -0.28
CA ASN A 50 7.68 -0.63 0.07
C ASN A 50 6.99 -1.38 -1.09
N ILE A 51 7.28 -1.03 -2.34
CA ILE A 51 6.88 -1.85 -3.51
C ILE A 51 7.50 -3.25 -3.40
N VAL A 52 8.78 -3.33 -3.03
CA VAL A 52 9.46 -4.63 -2.83
C VAL A 52 8.83 -5.42 -1.69
N ARG A 53 8.48 -4.75 -0.58
CA ARG A 53 7.77 -5.39 0.54
C ARG A 53 6.39 -5.91 0.13
N ALA A 54 5.61 -5.12 -0.60
CA ALA A 54 4.31 -5.52 -1.14
C ALA A 54 4.45 -6.76 -2.04
N LYS A 55 5.44 -6.76 -2.93
CA LYS A 55 5.77 -7.90 -3.79
C LYS A 55 6.09 -9.15 -2.98
N ASN A 56 6.89 -9.03 -1.93
CA ASN A 56 7.24 -10.16 -1.06
C ASN A 56 6.04 -10.70 -0.27
N ALA A 57 5.04 -9.86 0.00
CA ALA A 57 3.75 -10.26 0.59
C ALA A 57 2.75 -10.82 -0.46
N GLY A 58 3.16 -10.94 -1.72
CA GLY A 58 2.33 -11.49 -2.81
C GLY A 58 1.50 -10.46 -3.57
N TYR A 59 1.75 -9.17 -3.36
CA TYR A 59 1.08 -8.08 -4.09
C TYR A 59 1.98 -7.53 -5.21
N THR A 60 1.64 -7.83 -6.45
CA THR A 60 2.37 -7.42 -7.68
C THR A 60 1.59 -6.52 -8.65
N GLN A 61 0.31 -6.25 -8.39
CA GLN A 61 -0.59 -5.48 -9.25
C GLN A 61 -0.65 -4.05 -8.72
N ARG A 62 -0.65 -3.05 -9.61
CA ARG A 62 -0.56 -1.63 -9.25
C ARG A 62 -1.56 -1.20 -8.16
N GLY A 63 -2.83 -1.58 -8.29
CA GLY A 63 -3.87 -1.23 -7.30
C GLY A 63 -3.66 -1.91 -5.95
N ALA A 64 -3.29 -3.19 -5.95
CA ALA A 64 -3.04 -3.95 -4.74
C ALA A 64 -1.80 -3.44 -3.98
N VAL A 65 -0.72 -3.12 -4.71
CA VAL A 65 0.50 -2.55 -4.14
C VAL A 65 0.22 -1.16 -3.54
N ARG A 66 -0.57 -0.32 -4.23
CA ARG A 66 -0.99 0.98 -3.70
C ARG A 66 -1.73 0.84 -2.38
N LEU A 67 -2.78 0.01 -2.33
CA LEU A 67 -3.53 -0.23 -1.09
C LEU A 67 -2.60 -0.75 0.01
N TYR A 68 -1.70 -1.67 -0.32
CA TYR A 68 -0.75 -2.21 0.65
C TYR A 68 0.19 -1.15 1.24
N ILE A 69 0.63 -0.19 0.42
CA ILE A 69 1.42 0.96 0.88
C ILE A 69 0.57 1.89 1.75
N ASP A 70 -0.69 2.15 1.39
CA ASP A 70 -1.62 2.94 2.22
C ASP A 70 -1.79 2.29 3.60
N MET A 71 -1.93 0.95 3.65
CA MET A 71 -1.98 0.18 4.89
C MET A 71 -0.70 0.37 5.73
N MET A 72 0.48 0.37 5.11
CA MET A 72 1.75 0.62 5.82
C MET A 72 1.86 2.04 6.37
N ILE A 73 1.27 3.03 5.70
CA ILE A 73 1.24 4.42 6.19
C ILE A 73 0.29 4.52 7.38
N ILE A 74 -0.90 3.92 7.29
CA ILE A 74 -1.95 4.02 8.31
C ILE A 74 -1.62 3.20 9.57
N PHE A 75 -1.18 1.95 9.37
CA PHE A 75 -0.97 0.98 10.45
C PHE A 75 0.51 0.79 10.82
N GLY A 76 1.41 1.45 10.12
CA GLY A 76 2.85 1.31 10.30
C GLY A 76 3.47 0.21 9.44
N VAL A 77 4.75 0.40 9.15
CA VAL A 77 5.54 -0.53 8.35
C VAL A 77 5.66 -1.88 9.08
N GLY A 78 5.20 -2.95 8.43
CA GLY A 78 5.21 -4.28 9.02
C GLY A 78 3.96 -4.65 9.82
N PHE A 79 2.85 -3.91 9.63
CA PHE A 79 1.53 -4.19 10.22
C PHE A 79 1.12 -5.67 10.12
N GLU A 80 1.60 -6.41 9.11
CA GLU A 80 1.32 -7.85 8.97
C GLU A 80 1.78 -8.68 10.17
N ARG A 81 2.81 -8.24 10.88
CA ARG A 81 3.36 -8.92 12.06
C ARG A 81 2.79 -8.38 13.37
N ASP A 82 1.97 -7.34 13.30
CA ASP A 82 1.36 -6.76 14.48
C ASP A 82 0.31 -7.75 15.05
N PRO A 83 0.41 -8.12 16.33
CA PRO A 83 -0.59 -8.96 17.00
C PRO A 83 -2.02 -8.41 16.87
N LEU A 84 -2.20 -7.09 16.78
CA LEU A 84 -3.50 -6.43 16.63
C LEU A 84 -4.17 -6.79 15.28
N PHE A 85 -3.38 -7.01 14.22
CA PHE A 85 -3.88 -7.28 12.87
C PHE A 85 -3.78 -8.77 12.47
N LYS A 86 -3.34 -9.63 13.39
CA LYS A 86 -3.06 -11.06 13.16
C LYS A 86 -4.22 -11.80 12.50
N ASN A 87 -5.47 -11.53 12.88
CA ASN A 87 -6.65 -12.21 12.34
C ASN A 87 -6.85 -11.98 10.83
N ILE A 88 -6.53 -10.78 10.33
CA ILE A 88 -6.69 -10.44 8.91
C ILE A 88 -5.53 -11.01 8.10
N VAL A 89 -4.32 -10.89 8.63
CA VAL A 89 -3.10 -11.37 7.97
C VAL A 89 -3.12 -12.90 7.86
N THR A 90 -3.53 -13.59 8.92
CA THR A 90 -3.62 -15.06 8.96
C THR A 90 -4.63 -15.60 7.95
N ARG A 91 -5.76 -14.91 7.73
CA ARG A 91 -6.75 -15.27 6.69
C ARG A 91 -6.13 -15.17 5.28
N ASN A 92 -5.41 -14.09 5.00
CA ASN A 92 -4.79 -13.87 3.69
C ASN A 92 -3.59 -14.81 3.40
N ILE A 93 -2.98 -15.41 4.42
CA ILE A 93 -1.86 -16.36 4.29
C ILE A 93 -2.34 -17.81 4.15
N ASN A 94 -3.37 -18.21 4.90
CA ASN A 94 -3.78 -19.62 5.00
C ASN A 94 -4.70 -20.09 3.87
N GLU A 95 -5.31 -19.16 3.14
CA GLU A 95 -6.17 -19.45 2.02
C GLU A 95 -5.37 -19.24 0.73
N ASN A 96 -5.45 -20.18 -0.23
CA ASN A 96 -4.86 -20.06 -1.58
C ASN A 96 -5.61 -19.00 -2.41
N LEU A 97 -5.70 -17.78 -1.89
CA LEU A 97 -6.44 -16.67 -2.46
C LEU A 97 -5.68 -16.07 -3.63
N SER A 98 -6.44 -15.69 -4.65
CA SER A 98 -5.96 -14.76 -5.67
C SER A 98 -5.60 -13.42 -5.03
N GLN A 99 -4.74 -12.68 -5.71
CA GLN A 99 -4.35 -11.36 -5.27
C GLN A 99 -5.55 -10.39 -5.11
N ILE A 100 -6.56 -10.52 -5.98
CA ILE A 100 -7.76 -9.68 -5.93
C ILE A 100 -8.50 -9.94 -4.61
N GLU A 101 -8.69 -11.21 -4.24
CA GLU A 101 -9.35 -11.59 -2.99
C GLU A 101 -8.57 -11.08 -1.76
N LYS A 102 -7.24 -11.22 -1.76
CA LYS A 102 -6.38 -10.66 -0.69
C LYS A 102 -6.53 -9.15 -0.56
N THR A 103 -6.58 -8.45 -1.70
CA THR A 103 -6.75 -7.00 -1.77
C THR A 103 -8.13 -6.58 -1.25
N MET A 104 -9.18 -7.30 -1.63
CA MET A 104 -10.54 -7.05 -1.14
C MET A 104 -10.64 -7.27 0.37
N ASN A 105 -10.00 -8.31 0.91
CA ASN A 105 -9.95 -8.55 2.35
C ASN A 105 -9.25 -7.41 3.10
N LEU A 106 -8.12 -6.91 2.57
CA LEU A 106 -7.44 -5.74 3.15
C LEU A 106 -8.32 -4.49 3.10
N TYR A 107 -8.99 -4.25 1.97
CA TYR A 107 -9.86 -3.11 1.79
C TYR A 107 -11.07 -3.15 2.74
N SER A 108 -11.74 -4.29 2.85
CA SER A 108 -12.84 -4.48 3.80
C SER A 108 -12.38 -4.31 5.24
N PHE A 109 -11.18 -4.77 5.57
CA PHE A 109 -10.59 -4.53 6.89
C PHE A 109 -10.34 -3.04 7.15
N LEU A 110 -9.72 -2.33 6.20
CA LEU A 110 -9.46 -0.90 6.32
C LEU A 110 -10.76 -0.12 6.52
N ASN A 111 -11.79 -0.39 5.72
CA ASN A 111 -13.10 0.27 5.87
C ASN A 111 -13.71 0.02 7.25
N ARG A 112 -13.67 -1.24 7.74
CA ARG A 112 -14.15 -1.54 9.08
C ARG A 112 -13.33 -0.81 10.15
N TYR A 113 -12.01 -0.83 10.04
CA TYR A 113 -11.14 -0.11 10.97
C TYR A 113 -11.44 1.38 10.94
N ILE A 114 -11.66 2.01 9.79
CA ILE A 114 -12.01 3.43 9.72
C ILE A 114 -13.37 3.70 10.36
N ASN A 115 -14.37 2.84 10.16
CA ASN A 115 -15.70 3.01 10.74
C ASN A 115 -15.73 2.81 12.26
N ASP A 116 -15.11 1.74 12.77
CA ASP A 116 -15.06 1.40 14.19
C ASP A 116 -14.08 2.32 14.94
N VAL A 117 -12.96 2.57 14.26
CA VAL A 117 -11.93 3.59 14.42
C VAL A 117 -12.52 4.97 14.62
N TYR A 118 -12.60 5.68 13.50
CA TYR A 118 -12.85 7.09 13.36
C TYR A 118 -14.33 7.49 13.48
N GLY A 119 -15.25 6.52 13.56
CA GLY A 119 -16.68 6.76 13.46
C GLY A 119 -17.11 7.14 12.03
N GLU A 120 -18.41 7.02 11.75
CA GLU A 120 -18.95 7.48 10.45
C GLU A 120 -18.67 8.98 10.26
N GLY A 121 -18.07 9.35 9.13
CA GLY A 121 -17.73 10.74 8.81
C GLY A 121 -16.60 11.34 9.65
N GLY A 122 -15.82 10.53 10.38
CA GLY A 122 -14.73 11.02 11.24
C GLY A 122 -15.21 11.62 12.57
N VAL A 123 -16.45 11.37 12.95
CA VAL A 123 -17.03 11.83 14.21
C VAL A 123 -17.05 10.68 15.21
N PHE A 124 -16.10 10.70 16.15
CA PHE A 124 -16.16 9.86 17.33
C PHE A 124 -17.24 10.38 18.28
N LEU A 125 -18.34 9.63 18.43
CA LEU A 125 -19.32 9.90 19.48
C LEU A 125 -18.73 9.49 20.85
N TRP A 126 -18.34 10.48 21.64
CA TRP A 126 -18.65 10.46 23.07
C TRP A 126 -19.80 11.46 23.28
N LYS A 127 -21.05 11.00 23.11
CA LYS A 127 -22.19 11.70 23.72
C LYS A 127 -22.17 11.34 25.20
N VAL A 128 -21.63 12.23 26.02
CA VAL A 128 -21.91 12.30 27.47
C VAL A 128 -23.30 12.86 27.65
#